data_AF-A0AAU3BD87-F1
#
_entry.id   AF-A0AAU3BD87-F1
#
_cell.length_a   1.000
_cell.length_b   1.000
_cell.length_c   1.000
_cell.angle_alpha   90.00
_cell.angle_beta   90.00
_cell.angle_gamma   90.00
#
_symmetry.space_group_name_H-M   'P 1'
#
loop_
_entity.id
_entity.type
_entity.pdbx_description
1 polymer ?
#
loop_
_entity_poly.entity_id
_entity_poly.type
_entity_poly.pdbx_seq_one_letter_code
_entity_poly.pdbx_strand_id
1 'polypeptide(L)'
;MDAFKGHGGWPTFHQVDRRLDQYGIDAVAVLGTLTPHLLTGWPDPTRRVPSPETELRLTIAGVAHCPGSADVVDAFVSLVKTMTNLETGWPNPTSRPTLRSPDAIKRVELAHSPRKELLRRAFLLAREEPWAVYSNSGALALPVWDEAQSNRTVDAHGIEGWELGVDRRVRAYREVQDIGDYWNRRSWQLADAQSLVPPPPPPSASELFTPRHVRYPGMEANTALLAVWLLQQTDGDTTRYESPDGFAQERDLPSGRLRGVLVYAQQHHWVEVLDTLSGTSVRLTVAGVEMAEELLRLRSSRRVRFDYLTSALVSVAMDTYPMCRLRVEDFLISPASWLHGDSLTVDEVLRAVEYLREKGLAAIDYGQGGPAVELSLTGLGIDCGTDDDVNVRNFMSNQPGFSIGTVNNYGGAPQIGMNNTQHNTFGSSAKELAEFAQQVLAAAHTIDLPEDQRTRLLQDAQSLADQAESGTPEPGRVRQLMVRVRDSLTQNATDAVVQGLLNAAQNWL
;
A
#
# COMPACT_ATOMS: atom_id res chain seq x y z
N MET A 1 25.19 13.62 -10.55
CA MET A 1 25.54 15.05 -10.67
C MET A 1 26.24 15.39 -11.98
N ASP A 2 27.25 14.62 -12.40
CA ASP A 2 28.02 14.95 -13.61
C ASP A 2 27.19 15.01 -14.89
N ALA A 3 26.27 14.05 -15.10
CA ALA A 3 25.33 14.07 -16.22
C ALA A 3 24.43 15.33 -16.19
N PHE A 4 23.91 15.68 -15.01
CA PHE A 4 23.12 16.90 -14.80
C PHE A 4 23.90 18.17 -15.10
N LYS A 5 25.21 18.20 -14.79
CA LYS A 5 26.10 19.31 -15.12
C LYS A 5 26.55 19.32 -16.58
N GLY A 6 26.68 18.17 -17.23
CA GLY A 6 27.17 18.05 -18.60
C GLY A 6 26.10 18.35 -19.64
N HIS A 7 24.89 17.80 -19.43
CA HIS A 7 23.83 17.80 -20.43
C HIS A 7 22.65 18.72 -20.05
N GLY A 8 22.62 19.21 -18.81
CA GLY A 8 21.54 20.07 -18.30
C GLY A 8 20.18 19.35 -18.19
N GLY A 9 20.21 18.01 -18.18
CA GLY A 9 19.06 17.12 -17.99
C GLY A 9 19.38 16.03 -16.96
N TRP A 10 18.34 15.38 -16.45
CA TRP A 10 18.51 14.26 -15.53
C TRP A 10 18.87 12.97 -16.28
N PRO A 11 19.74 12.11 -15.74
CA PRO A 11 20.08 10.86 -16.40
C PRO A 11 18.92 9.86 -16.31
N THR A 12 18.83 8.94 -17.27
CA THR A 12 17.93 7.79 -17.18
C THR A 12 18.51 6.69 -16.28
N PHE A 13 17.67 5.78 -15.80
CA PHE A 13 18.10 4.61 -15.04
C PHE A 13 19.14 3.81 -15.83
N HIS A 14 18.93 3.60 -17.14
CA HIS A 14 19.89 2.91 -18.01
C HIS A 14 21.28 3.57 -18.03
N GLN A 15 21.35 4.90 -18.08
CA GLN A 15 22.62 5.62 -18.07
C GLN A 15 23.33 5.48 -16.73
N VAL A 16 22.59 5.55 -15.62
CA VAL A 16 23.16 5.38 -14.28
C VAL A 16 23.62 3.94 -14.06
N ASP A 17 22.79 2.96 -14.44
CA ASP A 17 23.08 1.53 -14.34
C ASP A 17 24.36 1.16 -15.10
N ARG A 18 24.45 1.51 -16.39
CA ARG A 18 25.67 1.27 -17.20
C ARG A 18 26.90 1.95 -16.62
N ARG A 19 26.75 3.10 -15.97
CA ARG A 19 27.88 3.81 -15.36
C ARG A 19 28.34 3.13 -14.07
N LEU A 20 27.43 2.62 -13.25
CA LEU A 20 27.75 1.89 -12.02
C LEU A 20 28.29 0.48 -12.30
N ASP A 21 27.77 -0.19 -13.33
CA ASP A 21 28.24 -1.50 -13.79
C ASP A 21 29.72 -1.48 -14.22
N GLN A 22 30.20 -0.37 -14.82
CA GLN A 22 31.64 -0.17 -15.12
C GLN A 22 32.55 -0.23 -13.88
N TYR A 23 31.99 -0.04 -12.69
CA TYR A 23 32.70 -0.14 -11.42
C TYR A 23 32.33 -1.42 -10.64
N GLY A 24 31.54 -2.32 -11.23
CA GLY A 24 31.04 -3.53 -10.58
C GLY A 24 30.01 -3.25 -9.47
N ILE A 25 29.28 -2.14 -9.58
CA ILE A 25 28.28 -1.73 -8.58
C ILE A 25 26.88 -2.03 -9.11
N ASP A 26 26.09 -2.78 -8.34
CA ASP A 26 24.67 -3.02 -8.62
C ASP A 26 23.85 -1.75 -8.35
N ALA A 27 23.34 -1.14 -9.43
CA ALA A 27 22.57 0.09 -9.36
C ALA A 27 21.24 -0.08 -8.61
N VAL A 28 20.59 -1.23 -8.71
CA VAL A 28 19.32 -1.49 -8.01
C VAL A 28 19.55 -1.58 -6.52
N ALA A 29 20.58 -2.33 -6.11
CA ALA A 29 20.94 -2.46 -4.71
C ALA A 29 21.29 -1.09 -4.09
N VAL A 30 22.11 -0.27 -4.78
CA VAL A 30 22.54 1.03 -4.24
C VAL A 30 21.41 2.05 -4.24
N LEU A 31 20.71 2.23 -5.37
CA LEU A 31 19.66 3.25 -5.48
C LEU A 31 18.44 2.90 -4.60
N GLY A 32 18.17 1.61 -4.38
CA GLY A 32 17.14 1.15 -3.44
C GLY A 32 17.41 1.49 -1.98
N THR A 33 18.66 1.83 -1.61
CA THR A 33 18.97 2.34 -0.25
C THR A 33 18.73 3.84 -0.08
N LEU A 34 18.56 4.59 -1.18
CA LEU A 34 18.38 6.03 -1.13
C LEU A 34 16.96 6.37 -0.72
N THR A 35 16.81 7.31 0.20
CA THR A 35 15.49 7.78 0.62
C THR A 35 14.84 8.59 -0.50
N PRO A 36 13.49 8.62 -0.60
CA PRO A 36 12.77 9.49 -1.54
C PRO A 36 13.07 10.98 -1.35
N HIS A 37 13.71 11.34 -0.23
CA HIS A 37 14.11 12.70 0.08
C HIS A 37 15.38 13.12 -0.65
N LEU A 38 16.16 12.16 -1.18
CA LEU A 38 17.39 12.40 -1.94
C LEU A 38 17.20 12.18 -3.44
N LEU A 39 16.32 11.25 -3.82
CA LEU A 39 16.11 10.82 -5.20
C LEU A 39 14.62 10.65 -5.50
N THR A 40 14.17 11.18 -6.64
CA THR A 40 12.85 10.94 -7.23
C THR A 40 12.99 10.22 -8.58
N GLY A 41 11.90 9.62 -9.04
CA GLY A 41 11.90 8.75 -10.22
C GLY A 41 12.24 7.29 -9.92
N TRP A 42 12.60 6.96 -8.67
CA TRP A 42 12.63 5.56 -8.23
C TRP A 42 11.18 5.07 -8.05
N PRO A 43 10.81 3.91 -8.61
CA PRO A 43 9.45 3.41 -8.51
C PRO A 43 9.12 2.98 -7.07
N ASP A 44 7.82 2.91 -6.79
CA ASP A 44 7.25 2.37 -5.56
C ASP A 44 7.92 1.03 -5.16
N PRO A 45 8.15 0.75 -3.86
CA PRO A 45 8.75 -0.49 -3.37
C PRO A 45 8.14 -1.80 -3.93
N THR A 46 6.91 -1.75 -4.43
CA THR A 46 6.26 -2.88 -5.13
C THR A 46 6.87 -3.22 -6.49
N ARG A 47 7.60 -2.30 -7.15
CA ARG A 47 8.34 -2.54 -8.40
C ARG A 47 9.83 -2.61 -8.12
N ARG A 48 10.43 -3.79 -8.30
CA ARG A 48 11.84 -4.05 -7.95
C ARG A 48 12.86 -3.31 -8.81
N VAL A 49 12.52 -2.89 -10.03
CA VAL A 49 13.47 -2.24 -10.96
C VAL A 49 12.75 -1.15 -11.78
N PRO A 50 13.29 0.09 -11.90
CA PRO A 50 12.78 1.12 -12.80
C PRO A 50 12.85 0.67 -14.28
N SER A 51 12.03 1.27 -15.14
CA SER A 51 12.24 1.07 -16.58
C SER A 51 13.57 1.72 -17.01
N PRO A 52 14.27 1.20 -18.03
CA PRO A 52 15.52 1.78 -18.53
C PRO A 52 15.43 3.29 -18.82
N GLU A 53 14.27 3.74 -19.32
CA GLU A 53 14.01 5.14 -19.70
C GLU A 53 13.53 6.02 -18.54
N THR A 54 13.42 5.47 -17.33
CA THR A 54 12.98 6.24 -16.16
C THR A 54 14.03 7.28 -15.82
N GLU A 55 13.68 8.57 -15.86
CA GLU A 55 14.57 9.65 -15.39
C GLU A 55 14.77 9.56 -13.88
N LEU A 56 16.03 9.55 -13.46
CA LEU A 56 16.42 9.61 -12.05
C LEU A 56 16.80 11.03 -11.69
N ARG A 57 16.05 11.64 -10.79
CA ARG A 57 16.21 13.06 -10.44
C ARG A 57 16.64 13.19 -8.99
N LEU A 58 17.71 13.94 -8.73
CA LEU A 58 18.06 14.27 -7.36
C LEU A 58 17.17 15.42 -6.88
N THR A 59 16.73 15.34 -5.63
CA THR A 59 16.18 16.50 -4.93
C THR A 59 17.29 17.51 -4.63
N ILE A 60 16.95 18.71 -4.16
CA ILE A 60 17.97 19.64 -3.66
C ILE A 60 18.84 19.04 -2.55
N ALA A 61 18.27 18.18 -1.68
CA ALA A 61 19.04 17.49 -0.65
C ALA A 61 20.05 16.51 -1.28
N GLY A 62 19.61 15.71 -2.25
CA GLY A 62 20.50 14.82 -3.01
C GLY A 62 21.63 15.58 -3.72
N VAL A 63 21.32 16.74 -4.32
CA VAL A 63 22.32 17.60 -4.96
C VAL A 63 23.30 18.21 -3.95
N ALA A 64 22.84 18.64 -2.77
CA ALA A 64 23.70 19.19 -1.74
C ALA A 64 24.75 18.19 -1.22
N HIS A 65 24.46 16.88 -1.29
CA HIS A 65 25.41 15.82 -0.96
C HIS A 65 26.41 15.48 -2.09
N CYS A 66 26.24 16.04 -3.28
CA CYS A 66 27.14 15.78 -4.41
C CYS A 66 28.36 16.71 -4.44
N PRO A 67 29.58 16.22 -4.68
CA PRO A 67 30.75 17.06 -4.85
C PRO A 67 30.59 18.12 -5.96
N GLY A 68 31.03 19.35 -5.65
CA GLY A 68 31.01 20.48 -6.57
C GLY A 68 29.60 21.04 -6.87
N SER A 69 28.59 20.73 -6.07
CA SER A 69 27.22 21.24 -6.29
C SER A 69 26.97 22.65 -5.76
N ALA A 70 27.95 23.27 -5.07
CA ALA A 70 27.82 24.56 -4.39
C ALA A 70 27.13 25.64 -5.26
N ASP A 71 27.62 25.89 -6.48
CA ASP A 71 27.04 26.92 -7.35
C ASP A 71 25.56 26.69 -7.69
N VAL A 72 25.15 25.43 -7.83
CA VAL A 72 23.76 25.06 -8.14
C VAL A 72 22.89 25.19 -6.90
N VAL A 73 23.42 24.83 -5.73
CA VAL A 73 22.74 24.99 -4.44
C VAL A 73 22.55 26.47 -4.13
N ASP A 74 23.58 27.29 -4.31
CA ASP A 74 23.50 28.75 -4.14
C ASP A 74 22.48 29.36 -5.11
N ALA A 75 22.51 28.93 -6.38
CA ALA A 75 21.54 29.39 -7.36
C ALA A 75 20.10 29.00 -7.02
N PHE A 76 19.90 27.81 -6.45
CA PHE A 76 18.61 27.36 -5.95
C PHE A 76 18.13 28.22 -4.78
N VAL A 77 18.99 28.48 -3.78
CA VAL A 77 18.63 29.33 -2.63
C VAL A 77 18.30 30.76 -3.09
N SER A 78 19.10 31.33 -3.99
CA SER A 78 18.80 32.64 -4.58
C SER A 78 17.47 32.63 -5.34
N LEU A 79 17.17 31.56 -6.08
CA LEU A 79 15.89 31.41 -6.77
C LEU A 79 14.72 31.36 -5.76
N VAL A 80 14.84 30.59 -4.67
CA VAL A 80 13.83 30.55 -3.59
C VAL A 80 13.60 31.94 -3.01
N LYS A 81 14.67 32.69 -2.68
CA LYS A 81 14.57 34.09 -2.20
C LYS A 81 13.80 34.95 -3.20
N THR A 82 14.14 34.88 -4.49
CA THR A 82 13.42 35.61 -5.54
C THR A 82 11.94 35.23 -5.61
N MET A 83 11.60 33.94 -5.49
CA MET A 83 10.20 33.48 -5.51
C MET A 83 9.42 33.95 -4.27
N THR A 84 10.04 33.94 -3.09
CA THR A 84 9.39 34.46 -1.87
C THR A 84 9.09 35.96 -1.95
N ASN A 85 10.02 36.74 -2.54
CA ASN A 85 9.83 38.17 -2.76
C ASN A 85 8.74 38.43 -3.80
N LEU A 86 8.73 37.65 -4.89
CA LEU A 86 7.70 37.73 -5.93
C LEU A 86 6.31 37.45 -5.36
N GLU A 87 6.17 36.42 -4.53
CA GLU A 87 4.90 36.06 -3.90
C GLU A 87 4.45 37.12 -2.89
N THR A 88 5.37 37.67 -2.09
CA THR A 88 5.06 38.68 -1.07
C THR A 88 4.58 40.00 -1.70
N GLY A 89 5.15 40.38 -2.84
CA GLY A 89 4.77 41.57 -3.57
C GLY A 89 3.59 41.38 -4.54
N TRP A 90 2.99 40.19 -4.59
CA TRP A 90 1.97 39.88 -5.60
C TRP A 90 0.61 40.51 -5.26
N PRO A 91 0.07 41.42 -6.09
CA PRO A 91 -1.10 42.21 -5.73
C PRO A 91 -2.43 41.46 -5.91
N ASN A 92 -2.46 40.40 -6.72
CA ASN A 92 -3.70 39.75 -7.12
C ASN A 92 -3.86 38.38 -6.44
N PRO A 93 -4.76 38.24 -5.45
CA PRO A 93 -4.97 36.99 -4.72
C PRO A 93 -5.59 35.87 -5.56
N THR A 94 -6.19 36.17 -6.73
CA THR A 94 -6.84 35.17 -7.59
C THR A 94 -5.90 34.59 -8.65
N SER A 95 -4.72 35.16 -8.83
CA SER A 95 -3.70 34.68 -9.77
C SER A 95 -2.45 34.24 -9.02
N ARG A 96 -1.67 33.35 -9.64
CA ARG A 96 -0.42 32.88 -9.06
C ARG A 96 0.75 33.73 -9.54
N PRO A 97 1.67 34.12 -8.66
CA PRO A 97 2.93 34.72 -9.07
C PRO A 97 3.74 33.70 -9.85
N THR A 98 4.30 34.16 -10.96
CA THR A 98 5.06 33.31 -11.88
C THR A 98 6.34 34.00 -12.32
N LEU A 99 7.45 33.27 -12.24
CA LEU A 99 8.77 33.74 -12.69
C LEU A 99 9.13 33.06 -14.01
N ARG A 100 9.45 33.88 -15.02
CA ARG A 100 9.93 33.43 -16.33
C ARG A 100 11.45 33.52 -16.41
N SER A 101 12.07 32.63 -17.18
CA SER A 101 13.53 32.58 -17.35
C SER A 101 14.20 33.94 -17.65
N PRO A 102 13.70 34.79 -18.59
CA PRO A 102 14.30 36.10 -18.84
C PRO A 102 14.26 37.05 -17.63
N ASP A 103 13.20 36.95 -16.81
CA ASP A 103 13.05 37.74 -15.59
C ASP A 103 13.92 37.17 -14.46
N ALA A 104 14.04 35.84 -14.37
CA ALA A 104 14.94 35.18 -13.42
C ALA A 104 16.39 35.61 -13.64
N ILE A 105 16.85 35.68 -14.89
CA ILE A 105 18.21 36.13 -15.23
C ILE A 105 18.50 37.55 -14.73
N LYS A 106 17.47 38.42 -14.71
CA LYS A 106 17.58 39.80 -14.24
C LYS A 106 17.47 39.93 -12.72
N ARG A 107 16.65 39.09 -12.08
CA ARG A 107 16.24 39.24 -10.68
C ARG A 107 17.00 38.35 -9.70
N VAL A 108 17.52 37.22 -10.16
CA VAL A 108 18.25 36.28 -9.30
C VAL A 108 19.71 36.71 -9.25
N GLU A 109 20.17 37.10 -8.06
CA GLU A 109 21.55 37.47 -7.83
C GLU A 109 22.42 36.21 -7.74
N LEU A 110 23.29 36.03 -8.74
CA LEU A 110 24.26 34.95 -8.80
C LEU A 110 25.69 35.49 -8.84
N ALA A 111 26.52 34.98 -7.94
CA ALA A 111 27.95 35.29 -7.88
C ALA A 111 28.74 34.71 -9.06
N HIS A 112 28.27 33.61 -9.65
CA HIS A 112 29.01 32.82 -10.64
C HIS A 112 28.44 32.94 -12.08
N SER A 113 29.32 32.74 -13.06
CA SER A 113 29.01 32.61 -14.49
C SER A 113 29.34 31.17 -14.94
N PRO A 114 28.55 30.51 -15.81
CA PRO A 114 27.43 31.03 -16.60
C PRO A 114 26.08 31.07 -15.87
N ARG A 115 25.50 32.26 -15.73
CA ARG A 115 24.23 32.50 -15.03
C ARG A 115 23.04 31.75 -15.61
N LYS A 116 22.91 31.70 -16.95
CA LYS A 116 21.76 31.06 -17.63
C LYS A 116 21.64 29.58 -17.29
N GLU A 117 22.76 28.87 -17.30
CA GLU A 117 22.78 27.42 -17.08
C GLU A 117 22.62 27.06 -15.59
N LEU A 118 23.23 27.83 -14.68
CA LEU A 118 23.00 27.67 -13.24
C LEU A 118 21.53 27.90 -12.87
N LEU A 119 20.89 28.93 -13.42
CA LEU A 119 19.47 29.19 -13.21
C LEU A 119 18.57 28.09 -13.77
N ARG A 120 18.92 27.52 -14.93
CA ARG A 120 18.20 26.38 -15.49
C ARG A 120 18.24 25.19 -14.54
N ARG A 121 19.39 24.89 -13.95
CA ARG A 121 19.55 23.79 -12.98
C ARG A 121 18.79 24.06 -11.69
N ALA A 122 18.89 25.27 -11.16
CA ALA A 122 18.12 25.71 -10.00
C ALA A 122 16.61 25.57 -10.25
N PHE A 123 16.12 25.93 -11.44
CA PHE A 123 14.73 25.73 -11.85
C PHE A 123 14.33 24.25 -11.85
N LEU A 124 15.15 23.37 -12.44
CA LEU A 124 14.85 21.92 -12.47
C LEU A 124 14.75 21.32 -11.06
N LEU A 125 15.52 21.83 -10.10
CA LEU A 125 15.42 21.45 -8.70
C LEU A 125 14.18 22.03 -8.03
N ALA A 126 13.92 23.33 -8.22
CA ALA A 126 12.76 24.02 -7.69
C ALA A 126 11.43 23.40 -8.16
N ARG A 127 11.37 22.87 -9.38
CA ARG A 127 10.17 22.21 -9.92
C ARG A 127 9.75 20.98 -9.11
N GLU A 128 10.69 20.30 -8.46
CA GLU A 128 10.42 19.12 -7.64
C GLU A 128 10.06 19.49 -6.19
N GLU A 129 9.99 20.80 -5.87
CA GLU A 129 9.68 21.28 -4.53
C GLU A 129 8.17 21.44 -4.28
N PRO A 130 7.69 21.17 -3.05
CA PRO A 130 6.26 21.20 -2.77
C PRO A 130 5.59 22.56 -3.04
N TRP A 131 6.31 23.66 -2.86
CA TRP A 131 5.79 25.02 -3.06
C TRP A 131 5.74 25.46 -4.54
N ALA A 132 6.37 24.69 -5.43
CA ALA A 132 6.32 24.95 -6.85
C ALA A 132 4.99 24.48 -7.44
N VAL A 133 4.45 25.30 -8.32
CA VAL A 133 3.23 25.02 -9.06
C VAL A 133 3.59 25.04 -10.54
N TYR A 134 3.47 23.87 -11.16
CA TYR A 134 3.61 23.74 -12.60
C TYR A 134 2.23 23.53 -13.23
N SER A 135 1.83 24.43 -14.13
CA SER A 135 0.62 24.25 -14.92
C SER A 135 0.94 23.40 -16.15
N ASN A 136 0.53 22.13 -16.14
CA ASN A 136 0.51 21.27 -17.35
C ASN A 136 -0.52 21.74 -18.41
N SER A 137 -1.21 22.87 -18.21
CA SER A 137 -2.37 23.30 -19.00
C SER A 137 -2.04 24.01 -20.32
N GLY A 138 -0.77 24.17 -20.66
CA GLY A 138 -0.36 24.58 -22.01
C GLY A 138 0.33 23.41 -22.69
N ALA A 139 -0.03 23.13 -23.94
CA ALA A 139 0.57 22.11 -24.81
C ALA A 139 2.06 22.37 -25.16
N LEU A 140 2.85 22.85 -24.20
CA LEU A 140 4.28 22.62 -24.17
C LEU A 140 4.46 21.22 -23.58
N ALA A 141 4.45 20.22 -24.47
CA ALA A 141 5.00 18.92 -24.15
C ALA A 141 6.31 19.14 -23.37
N LEU A 142 6.54 18.32 -22.33
CA LEU A 142 7.88 18.16 -21.79
C LEU A 142 8.82 18.12 -22.99
N PRO A 143 9.86 18.98 -23.08
CA PRO A 143 10.80 18.84 -24.17
C PRO A 143 11.35 17.42 -24.05
N VAL A 144 10.96 16.55 -24.99
CA VAL A 144 11.65 15.30 -25.20
C VAL A 144 12.99 15.75 -25.76
N TRP A 145 13.99 15.85 -24.89
CA TRP A 145 15.32 16.30 -25.23
C TRP A 145 16.00 15.16 -25.98
N ASP A 146 15.76 15.07 -27.28
CA ASP A 146 16.52 14.23 -28.19
C ASP A 146 17.91 14.85 -28.38
N GLU A 147 18.95 14.16 -27.92
CA GLU A 147 20.36 14.57 -28.06
C GLU A 147 20.77 14.77 -29.53
N ALA A 148 20.03 14.19 -30.49
CA ALA A 148 20.33 14.31 -31.92
C ALA A 148 19.79 15.59 -32.57
N GLN A 149 18.94 16.39 -31.91
CA GLN A 149 18.49 17.68 -32.41
C GLN A 149 18.55 18.77 -31.34
N SER A 150 19.50 19.68 -31.51
CA SER A 150 19.62 20.95 -30.78
C SER A 150 18.49 21.95 -31.09
N ASN A 151 17.24 21.48 -31.19
CA ASN A 151 16.09 22.34 -31.36
C ASN A 151 15.63 22.85 -30.00
N ARG A 152 16.11 24.06 -29.69
CA ARG A 152 15.57 24.96 -28.67
C ARG A 152 14.04 24.90 -28.74
N THR A 153 13.37 24.38 -27.72
CA THR A 153 11.92 24.54 -27.61
C THR A 153 11.66 26.00 -27.31
N VAL A 154 11.42 26.73 -28.39
CA VAL A 154 10.93 28.08 -28.38
C VAL A 154 9.43 27.98 -28.11
N ASP A 155 8.91 28.75 -27.15
CA ASP A 155 7.45 28.79 -26.99
C ASP A 155 6.79 29.34 -28.27
N ALA A 156 5.45 29.30 -28.34
CA ALA A 156 4.69 29.83 -29.49
C ALA A 156 4.97 31.32 -29.82
N HIS A 157 5.75 32.01 -28.97
CA HIS A 157 6.10 33.43 -29.08
C HIS A 157 7.58 33.66 -29.41
N GLY A 158 8.38 32.63 -29.69
CA GLY A 158 9.77 32.84 -30.05
C GLY A 158 10.72 32.99 -28.85
N ILE A 159 10.26 32.72 -27.62
CA ILE A 159 11.07 32.87 -26.39
C ILE A 159 11.58 31.51 -25.90
N GLU A 160 12.90 31.34 -25.87
CA GLU A 160 13.55 30.29 -25.07
C GLU A 160 13.32 30.59 -23.58
N GLY A 161 12.50 29.80 -22.89
CA GLY A 161 12.31 30.02 -21.47
C GLY A 161 11.56 28.92 -20.75
N TRP A 162 11.88 28.77 -19.46
CA TRP A 162 11.06 28.05 -18.50
C TRP A 162 10.19 29.05 -17.73
N GLU A 163 9.09 28.55 -17.17
CA GLU A 163 8.16 29.28 -16.33
C GLU A 163 7.95 28.50 -15.02
N LEU A 164 8.05 29.19 -13.88
CA LEU A 164 7.88 28.61 -12.54
C LEU A 164 6.83 29.41 -11.76
N GLY A 165 5.66 28.81 -11.54
CA GLY A 165 4.65 29.34 -10.64
C GLY A 165 4.91 28.91 -9.20
N VAL A 166 4.44 29.71 -8.23
CA VAL A 166 4.49 29.34 -6.80
C VAL A 166 3.17 29.60 -6.10
N ASP A 167 2.94 28.88 -5.01
CA ASP A 167 1.83 29.12 -4.10
C ASP A 167 2.28 29.63 -2.72
N ARG A 168 1.30 29.81 -1.82
CA ARG A 168 1.52 30.35 -0.47
C ARG A 168 2.54 29.55 0.36
N ARG A 169 2.82 28.29 0.04
CA ARG A 169 3.78 27.45 0.78
C ARG A 169 5.20 27.97 0.66
N VAL A 170 5.51 28.74 -0.39
CA VAL A 170 6.82 29.39 -0.54
C VAL A 170 7.09 30.39 0.59
N ARG A 171 6.05 30.95 1.23
CA ARG A 171 6.17 31.93 2.33
C ARG A 171 6.96 31.41 3.53
N ALA A 172 6.94 30.11 3.78
CA ALA A 172 7.72 29.51 4.87
C ALA A 172 9.22 29.72 4.70
N TYR A 173 9.68 30.03 3.49
CA TYR A 173 11.09 30.15 3.13
C TYR A 173 11.61 31.61 3.03
N ARG A 174 10.82 32.62 3.46
CA ARG A 174 11.18 34.06 3.35
C ARG A 174 12.52 34.45 3.98
N GLU A 175 12.91 33.75 5.04
CA GLU A 175 14.12 34.07 5.82
C GLU A 175 15.28 33.13 5.54
N VAL A 176 15.14 32.19 4.59
CA VAL A 176 16.19 31.24 4.24
C VAL A 176 17.42 31.98 3.77
N GLN A 177 18.56 31.82 4.44
CA GLN A 177 19.83 32.40 4.00
C GLN A 177 20.67 31.44 3.19
N ASP A 178 20.67 30.17 3.59
CA ASP A 178 21.46 29.09 2.99
C ASP A 178 20.64 27.79 2.88
N ILE A 179 21.29 26.72 2.44
CA ILE A 179 20.64 25.42 2.26
C ILE A 179 20.25 24.73 3.58
N GLY A 180 20.96 25.02 4.68
CA GLY A 180 20.64 24.49 6.01
C GLY A 180 19.32 25.06 6.54
N ASP A 181 19.15 26.38 6.44
CA ASP A 181 17.89 27.06 6.77
C ASP A 181 16.72 26.52 5.95
N TYR A 182 16.95 26.33 4.65
CA TYR A 182 15.96 25.78 3.74
C TYR A 182 15.50 24.40 4.22
N TRP A 183 16.45 23.52 4.53
CA TRP A 183 16.17 22.14 4.92
C TRP A 183 15.41 22.06 6.25
N ASN A 184 15.84 22.83 7.25
CA ASN A 184 15.16 22.90 8.53
C ASN A 184 13.68 23.28 8.36
N ARG A 185 13.37 24.24 7.49
CA ARG A 185 11.98 24.66 7.23
C ARG A 185 11.21 23.62 6.41
N ARG A 186 11.86 22.95 5.46
CA ARG A 186 11.25 21.90 4.65
C ARG A 186 10.89 20.67 5.49
N SER A 187 11.73 20.27 6.43
CA SER A 187 11.45 19.10 7.29
C SER A 187 10.20 19.31 8.16
N TRP A 188 9.96 20.52 8.65
CA TRP A 188 8.71 20.85 9.37
C TRP A 188 7.48 20.66 8.48
N GLN A 189 7.52 21.12 7.23
CA GLN A 189 6.39 20.95 6.30
C GLN A 189 6.13 19.48 5.97
N LEU A 190 7.18 18.65 5.89
CA LEU A 190 7.03 17.22 5.66
C LEU A 190 6.46 16.51 6.89
N ALA A 191 6.89 16.88 8.10
CA ALA A 191 6.32 16.37 9.34
C ALA A 191 4.84 16.74 9.49
N ASP A 192 4.47 17.99 9.21
CA ASP A 192 3.07 18.44 9.22
C ASP A 192 2.24 17.69 8.16
N ALA A 193 2.76 17.51 6.95
CA ALA A 193 2.06 16.78 5.90
C ALA A 193 1.86 15.29 6.24
N GLN A 194 2.85 14.66 6.88
CA GLN A 194 2.74 13.29 7.38
C GLN A 194 1.75 13.17 8.54
N SER A 195 1.64 14.19 9.39
CA SER A 195 0.64 14.21 10.48
C SER A 195 -0.81 14.32 10.00
N LEU A 196 -1.03 14.83 8.78
CA LEU A 196 -2.36 15.02 8.19
C LEU A 196 -2.85 13.83 7.36
N VAL A 197 -1.94 12.91 6.98
CA VAL A 197 -2.32 11.64 6.38
C VAL A 197 -2.49 10.66 7.53
N PRO A 198 -3.71 10.15 7.80
CA PRO A 198 -3.85 9.07 8.78
C PRO A 198 -2.91 7.94 8.35
N PRO A 199 -2.07 7.41 9.27
CA PRO A 199 -1.17 6.33 8.91
C PRO A 199 -1.98 5.23 8.22
N PRO A 200 -1.41 4.55 7.21
CA PRO A 200 -2.08 3.41 6.62
C PRO A 200 -2.53 2.49 7.76
N PRO A 201 -3.76 1.93 7.69
CA PRO A 201 -4.21 1.02 8.73
C PRO A 201 -3.12 -0.04 8.90
N PRO A 202 -2.70 -0.34 10.14
CA PRO A 202 -1.65 -1.33 10.37
C PRO A 202 -2.07 -2.61 9.64
N PRO A 203 -1.15 -3.26 8.89
CA PRO A 203 -1.45 -4.56 8.31
C PRO A 203 -1.97 -5.46 9.43
N SER A 204 -3.07 -6.16 9.16
CA SER A 204 -3.66 -7.02 10.18
C SER A 204 -2.63 -8.06 10.62
N ALA A 205 -2.67 -8.46 11.89
CA ALA A 205 -1.75 -9.45 12.43
C ALA A 205 -1.75 -10.76 11.60
N SER A 206 -2.86 -11.07 10.92
CA SER A 206 -3.02 -12.19 9.99
C SER A 206 -2.26 -12.03 8.67
N GLU A 207 -2.15 -10.81 8.13
CA GLU A 207 -1.45 -10.51 6.86
C GLU A 207 0.08 -10.56 7.01
N LEU A 208 0.58 -10.28 8.21
CA LEU A 208 2.02 -10.19 8.51
C LEU A 208 2.78 -11.53 8.46
N PHE A 209 2.07 -12.66 8.40
CA PHE A 209 2.67 -14.00 8.57
C PHE A 209 2.16 -15.02 7.55
N THR A 210 1.86 -14.59 6.32
CA THR A 210 1.54 -15.55 5.26
C THR A 210 2.70 -16.54 5.04
N PRO A 211 2.42 -17.83 4.74
CA PRO A 211 3.41 -18.92 4.74
C PRO A 211 4.64 -18.75 3.82
N ARG A 212 4.65 -17.75 2.93
CA ARG A 212 5.68 -17.55 1.90
C ARG A 212 7.00 -16.91 2.38
N HIS A 213 7.17 -16.59 3.67
CA HIS A 213 8.33 -15.82 4.13
C HIS A 213 9.50 -16.71 4.61
N VAL A 214 10.51 -16.76 3.74
CA VAL A 214 11.71 -17.61 3.74
C VAL A 214 12.75 -17.17 4.79
N ARG A 215 13.17 -18.14 5.62
CA ARG A 215 14.40 -18.21 6.47
C ARG A 215 14.66 -17.13 7.53
N TYR A 216 14.11 -15.94 7.39
CA TYR A 216 14.04 -14.92 8.42
C TYR A 216 12.65 -14.31 8.35
N PRO A 217 11.98 -14.04 9.49
CA PRO A 217 10.76 -13.27 9.46
C PRO A 217 11.00 -11.98 8.67
N GLY A 218 10.01 -11.53 7.87
CA GLY A 218 10.06 -10.23 7.20
C GLY A 218 10.38 -9.09 8.18
N MET A 219 10.65 -7.89 7.66
CA MET A 219 10.85 -6.73 8.52
C MET A 219 9.61 -6.50 9.40
N GLU A 220 8.45 -6.69 8.81
CA GLU A 220 7.13 -6.58 9.39
C GLU A 220 6.90 -7.61 10.50
N ALA A 221 7.27 -8.87 10.24
CA ALA A 221 7.18 -9.93 11.23
C ALA A 221 8.11 -9.67 12.42
N ASN A 222 9.38 -9.29 12.19
CA ASN A 222 10.28 -8.92 13.30
C ASN A 222 9.76 -7.71 14.09
N THR A 223 9.09 -6.78 13.43
CA THR A 223 8.48 -5.60 14.06
C THR A 223 7.33 -5.99 14.99
N ALA A 224 6.44 -6.87 14.55
CA ALA A 224 5.37 -7.40 15.40
C ALA A 224 5.93 -8.22 16.58
N LEU A 225 7.02 -8.95 16.35
CA LEU A 225 7.71 -9.72 17.40
C LEU A 225 8.41 -8.82 18.42
N LEU A 226 9.01 -7.71 17.98
CA LEU A 226 9.56 -6.70 18.87
C LEU A 226 8.46 -6.11 19.77
N ALA A 227 7.29 -5.81 19.22
CA ALA A 227 6.16 -5.29 20.01
C ALA A 227 5.72 -6.29 21.09
N VAL A 228 5.59 -7.58 20.76
CA VAL A 228 5.28 -8.61 21.77
C VAL A 228 6.40 -8.77 22.79
N TRP A 229 7.66 -8.75 22.37
CA TRP A 229 8.79 -8.83 23.29
C TRP A 229 8.76 -7.67 24.28
N LEU A 230 8.58 -6.44 23.81
CA LEU A 230 8.47 -5.27 24.67
C LEU A 230 7.29 -5.40 25.65
N LEU A 231 6.14 -5.88 25.18
CA LEU A 231 4.94 -6.06 26.01
C LEU A 231 5.25 -6.98 27.20
N GLN A 232 5.99 -8.05 26.95
CA GLN A 232 6.39 -9.02 27.96
C GLN A 232 7.45 -8.47 28.93
N GLN A 233 8.41 -7.66 28.43
CA GLN A 233 9.44 -7.07 29.28
C GLN A 233 8.91 -5.95 30.18
N THR A 234 7.93 -5.17 29.70
CA THR A 234 7.39 -4.02 30.41
C THR A 234 6.06 -4.30 31.12
N ASP A 235 5.50 -5.50 30.97
CA ASP A 235 4.17 -5.87 31.48
C ASP A 235 3.08 -4.88 31.00
N GLY A 236 3.19 -4.45 29.73
CA GLY A 236 2.28 -3.46 29.14
C GLY A 236 2.53 -2.00 29.52
N ASP A 237 3.55 -1.69 30.34
CA ASP A 237 3.88 -0.32 30.67
C ASP A 237 4.42 0.45 29.44
N THR A 238 3.63 1.40 28.95
CA THR A 238 3.94 2.27 27.80
C THR A 238 4.82 3.47 28.18
N THR A 239 5.15 3.64 29.46
CA THR A 239 6.05 4.71 29.93
C THR A 239 7.50 4.26 30.02
N ARG A 240 7.73 2.94 30.08
CA ARG A 240 9.04 2.34 30.30
C ARG A 240 9.80 2.16 28.98
N TYR A 241 11.05 2.62 28.98
CA TYR A 241 12.00 2.41 27.89
C TYR A 241 12.85 1.16 28.17
N GLU A 242 13.10 0.39 27.12
CA GLU A 242 13.93 -0.82 27.12
C GLU A 242 14.99 -0.75 26.02
N SER A 243 16.11 -1.44 26.22
CA SER A 243 17.11 -1.58 25.14
C SER A 243 16.64 -2.66 24.15
N PRO A 244 16.59 -2.38 22.84
CA PRO A 244 16.24 -3.37 21.82
C PRO A 244 17.36 -4.39 21.57
N ASP A 245 18.54 -4.23 22.19
CA ASP A 245 19.66 -5.17 22.05
C ASP A 245 19.34 -6.55 22.63
N GLY A 246 18.52 -6.61 23.69
CA GLY A 246 18.04 -7.88 24.25
C GLY A 246 17.23 -8.69 23.25
N PHE A 247 16.27 -8.03 22.58
CA PHE A 247 15.52 -8.62 21.47
C PHE A 247 16.43 -9.08 20.33
N ALA A 248 17.41 -8.26 19.95
CA ALA A 248 18.34 -8.60 18.88
C ALA A 248 19.20 -9.82 19.21
N GLN A 249 19.67 -9.93 20.45
CA GLN A 249 20.45 -11.07 20.93
C GLN A 249 19.61 -12.35 20.98
N GLU A 250 18.39 -12.30 21.50
CA GLU A 250 17.47 -13.46 21.55
C GLU A 250 17.14 -14.00 20.15
N ARG A 251 17.15 -13.13 19.14
CA ARG A 251 16.78 -13.45 17.76
C ARG A 251 17.97 -13.61 16.82
N ASP A 252 19.19 -13.46 17.31
CA ASP A 252 20.41 -13.42 16.49
C ASP A 252 20.30 -12.42 15.32
N LEU A 253 19.76 -11.22 15.58
CA LEU A 253 19.53 -10.18 14.58
C LEU A 253 20.77 -9.28 14.43
N PRO A 254 21.33 -9.14 13.21
CA PRO A 254 22.39 -8.18 12.94
C PRO A 254 21.93 -6.73 13.19
N SER A 255 22.81 -5.87 13.69
CA SER A 255 22.48 -4.47 14.06
C SER A 255 21.85 -3.66 12.92
N GLY A 256 22.28 -3.89 11.67
CA GLY A 256 21.68 -3.24 10.51
C GLY A 256 20.22 -3.64 10.29
N ARG A 257 19.88 -4.91 10.57
CA ARG A 257 18.50 -5.41 10.48
C ARG A 257 17.65 -4.92 11.64
N LEU A 258 18.21 -4.88 12.85
CA LEU A 258 17.54 -4.28 14.02
C LEU A 258 17.14 -2.84 13.73
N ARG A 259 18.05 -2.02 13.17
CA ARG A 259 17.75 -0.63 12.80
C ARG A 259 16.58 -0.54 11.81
N GLY A 260 16.52 -1.43 10.82
CA GLY A 260 15.37 -1.51 9.90
C GLY A 260 14.06 -1.82 10.61
N VAL A 261 14.07 -2.79 11.54
CA VAL A 261 12.91 -3.15 12.37
C VAL A 261 12.44 -1.96 13.21
N LEU A 262 13.36 -1.22 13.83
CA LEU A 262 13.02 -0.04 14.64
C LEU A 262 12.41 1.09 13.81
N VAL A 263 12.99 1.38 12.65
CA VAL A 263 12.45 2.38 11.72
C VAL A 263 11.04 2.01 11.27
N TYR A 264 10.83 0.74 10.89
CA TYR A 264 9.52 0.25 10.49
C TYR A 264 8.50 0.32 11.64
N ALA A 265 8.89 -0.11 12.84
CA ALA A 265 8.03 -0.06 14.03
C ALA A 265 7.59 1.36 14.39
N GLN A 266 8.51 2.33 14.24
CA GLN A 266 8.24 3.73 14.48
C GLN A 266 7.31 4.34 13.42
N GLN A 267 7.49 3.98 12.14
CA GLN A 267 6.62 4.41 11.04
C GLN A 267 5.18 3.93 11.21
N HIS A 268 4.98 2.74 11.79
CA HIS A 268 3.66 2.19 12.11
C HIS A 268 3.14 2.61 13.49
N HIS A 269 3.85 3.50 14.18
CA HIS A 269 3.50 4.00 15.51
C HIS A 269 3.33 2.90 16.58
N TRP A 270 3.97 1.74 16.44
CA TRP A 270 3.92 0.69 17.46
C TRP A 270 4.93 0.92 18.58
N VAL A 271 6.04 1.57 18.26
CA VAL A 271 7.08 1.93 19.23
C VAL A 271 7.49 3.38 19.08
N GLU A 272 8.01 3.94 20.16
CA GLU A 272 8.77 5.19 20.13
C GLU A 272 10.24 4.87 20.37
N VAL A 273 11.10 5.42 19.51
CA VAL A 273 12.55 5.20 19.54
C VAL A 273 13.23 6.46 20.02
N LEU A 274 14.08 6.33 21.04
CA LEU A 274 14.89 7.39 21.61
C LEU A 274 16.37 7.01 21.48
N ASP A 275 17.09 7.72 20.62
CA ASP A 275 18.55 7.58 20.52
C ASP A 275 19.24 8.44 21.59
N THR A 276 20.04 7.80 22.43
CA THR A 276 20.82 8.43 23.50
C THR A 276 22.31 8.19 23.32
N LEU A 277 23.16 8.92 24.06
CA LEU A 277 24.60 8.66 24.09
C LEU A 277 24.95 7.24 24.58
N SER A 278 24.07 6.64 25.38
CA SER A 278 24.21 5.27 25.89
C SER A 278 23.70 4.17 24.94
N GLY A 279 23.12 4.55 23.80
CA GLY A 279 22.52 3.63 22.84
C GLY A 279 21.08 3.97 22.51
N THR A 280 20.42 3.08 21.77
CA THR A 280 19.03 3.23 21.37
C THR A 280 18.14 2.63 22.46
N SER A 281 17.13 3.39 22.90
CA SER A 281 16.09 2.94 23.82
C SER A 281 14.75 2.97 23.10
N VAL A 282 13.89 2.01 23.38
CA VAL A 282 12.58 1.88 22.73
C VAL A 282 11.49 1.67 23.77
N ARG A 283 10.30 2.20 23.52
CA ARG A 283 9.12 1.91 24.34
C ARG A 283 7.91 1.60 23.48
N LEU A 284 6.96 0.84 24.02
CA LEU A 284 5.68 0.59 23.37
C LEU A 284 4.79 1.83 23.41
N THR A 285 4.07 2.06 22.33
CA THR A 285 2.92 2.96 22.30
C THR A 285 1.64 2.20 22.65
N VAL A 286 0.52 2.92 22.80
CA VAL A 286 -0.81 2.30 22.96
C VAL A 286 -1.15 1.39 21.77
N ALA A 287 -0.91 1.86 20.53
CA ALA A 287 -1.15 1.07 19.33
C ALA A 287 -0.25 -0.18 19.27
N GLY A 288 0.99 -0.08 19.77
CA GLY A 288 1.88 -1.22 19.90
C GLY A 288 1.38 -2.27 20.89
N VAL A 289 0.80 -1.85 22.01
CA VAL A 289 0.19 -2.75 23.00
C VAL A 289 -0.99 -3.50 22.38
N GLU A 290 -1.94 -2.80 21.74
CA GLU A 290 -3.10 -3.43 21.09
C GLU A 290 -2.68 -4.46 20.04
N MET A 291 -1.69 -4.12 19.21
CA MET A 291 -1.14 -5.04 18.21
C MET A 291 -0.46 -6.24 18.86
N ALA A 292 0.34 -6.04 19.91
CA ALA A 292 1.03 -7.12 20.61
C ALA A 292 0.04 -8.08 21.30
N GLU A 293 -0.99 -7.56 21.95
CA GLU A 293 -2.06 -8.35 22.57
C GLU A 293 -2.86 -9.14 21.53
N GLU A 294 -3.21 -8.51 20.41
CA GLU A 294 -3.88 -9.19 19.30
C GLU A 294 -3.00 -10.33 18.75
N LEU A 295 -1.69 -10.12 18.60
CA LEU A 295 -0.76 -11.16 18.19
C LEU A 295 -0.72 -12.32 19.19
N LEU A 296 -0.69 -12.04 20.49
CA LEU A 296 -0.74 -13.06 21.54
C LEU A 296 -2.07 -13.83 21.53
N ARG A 297 -3.18 -13.14 21.28
CA ARG A 297 -4.51 -13.75 21.12
C ARG A 297 -4.56 -14.68 19.90
N LEU A 298 -3.97 -14.28 18.79
CA LEU A 298 -3.90 -15.11 17.58
C LEU A 298 -2.96 -16.31 17.77
N ARG A 299 -1.80 -16.12 18.43
CA ARG A 299 -0.87 -17.21 18.79
C ARG A 299 -1.53 -18.30 19.61
N SER A 300 -2.41 -17.93 20.54
CA SER A 300 -3.10 -18.88 21.42
C SER A 300 -4.36 -19.48 20.79
N SER A 301 -4.84 -18.94 19.67
CA SER A 301 -6.02 -19.43 18.98
C SER A 301 -5.74 -20.75 18.25
N ARG A 302 -6.18 -21.85 18.83
CA ARG A 302 -6.07 -23.21 18.22
C ARG A 302 -6.61 -23.25 16.79
N ARG A 303 -7.69 -22.52 16.51
CA ARG A 303 -8.29 -22.44 15.17
C ARG A 303 -7.35 -21.77 14.17
N VAL A 304 -6.78 -20.62 14.53
CA VAL A 304 -5.86 -19.87 13.65
C VAL A 304 -4.60 -20.68 13.40
N ARG A 305 -4.03 -21.29 14.45
CA ARG A 305 -2.87 -22.19 14.34
C ARG A 305 -3.12 -23.34 13.37
N PHE A 306 -4.28 -23.98 13.48
CA PHE A 306 -4.64 -25.10 12.60
C PHE A 306 -4.85 -24.67 11.14
N ASP A 307 -5.54 -23.56 10.90
CA ASP A 307 -5.77 -23.02 9.56
C ASP A 307 -4.45 -22.60 8.88
N TYR A 308 -3.56 -21.95 9.64
CA TYR A 308 -2.21 -21.63 9.18
C TYR A 308 -1.42 -22.89 8.83
N LEU A 309 -1.38 -23.86 9.76
CA LEU A 309 -0.57 -25.06 9.64
C LEU A 309 -0.96 -25.91 8.43
N THR A 310 -2.26 -26.11 8.19
CA THR A 310 -2.74 -26.83 7.00
C THR A 310 -2.31 -26.14 5.70
N SER A 311 -2.40 -24.81 5.66
CA SER A 311 -2.00 -24.02 4.50
C SER A 311 -0.48 -23.98 4.29
N ALA A 312 0.29 -23.88 5.38
CA ALA A 312 1.75 -23.88 5.37
C ALA A 312 2.30 -25.23 4.89
N LEU A 313 1.74 -26.36 5.35
CA LEU A 313 2.14 -27.69 4.89
C LEU A 313 1.95 -27.85 3.37
N VAL A 314 0.81 -27.39 2.83
CA VAL A 314 0.54 -27.41 1.38
C VAL A 314 1.52 -26.49 0.64
N SER A 315 1.72 -25.26 1.12
CA SER A 315 2.64 -24.30 0.50
C SER A 315 4.08 -24.82 0.45
N VAL A 316 4.59 -25.35 1.56
CA VAL A 316 5.96 -25.88 1.63
C VAL A 316 6.12 -27.14 0.77
N ALA A 317 5.10 -27.99 0.70
CA ALA A 317 5.14 -29.12 -0.23
C ALA A 317 5.18 -28.65 -1.69
N MET A 318 4.41 -27.61 -2.05
CA MET A 318 4.42 -27.01 -3.39
C MET A 318 5.78 -26.43 -3.80
N ASP A 319 6.61 -25.98 -2.85
CA ASP A 319 7.98 -25.50 -3.14
C ASP A 319 8.88 -26.58 -3.76
N THR A 320 8.50 -27.86 -3.65
CA THR A 320 9.20 -29.01 -4.25
C THR A 320 8.59 -29.47 -5.58
N TYR A 321 7.75 -28.64 -6.22
CA TYR A 321 7.17 -28.94 -7.52
C TYR A 321 8.24 -29.34 -8.54
N PRO A 322 8.03 -30.41 -9.35
CA PRO A 322 6.78 -31.14 -9.55
C PRO A 322 6.54 -32.33 -8.61
N MET A 323 7.44 -32.60 -7.65
CA MET A 323 7.31 -33.76 -6.78
C MET A 323 6.26 -33.54 -5.68
N CYS A 324 6.11 -32.29 -5.21
CA CYS A 324 5.14 -31.87 -4.20
C CYS A 324 5.16 -32.74 -2.92
N ARG A 325 6.38 -33.03 -2.43
CA ARG A 325 6.62 -33.86 -1.24
C ARG A 325 7.26 -33.08 -0.12
N LEU A 326 6.93 -33.46 1.11
CA LEU A 326 7.42 -32.83 2.32
C LEU A 326 7.61 -33.89 3.41
N ARG A 327 8.81 -33.96 3.99
CA ARG A 327 9.02 -34.70 5.23
C ARG A 327 8.60 -33.83 6.41
N VAL A 328 7.82 -34.39 7.33
CA VAL A 328 7.34 -33.66 8.51
C VAL A 328 8.50 -33.16 9.39
N GLU A 329 9.58 -33.94 9.47
CA GLU A 329 10.80 -33.57 10.19
C GLU A 329 11.45 -32.31 9.60
N ASP A 330 11.52 -32.23 8.26
CA ASP A 330 12.09 -31.08 7.55
C ASP A 330 11.19 -29.84 7.73
N PHE A 331 9.88 -30.03 7.77
CA PHE A 331 8.93 -28.94 8.07
C PHE A 331 9.14 -28.38 9.48
N LEU A 332 9.30 -29.24 10.50
CA LEU A 332 9.45 -28.83 11.91
C LEU A 332 10.72 -27.99 12.17
N ILE A 333 11.76 -28.17 11.36
CA ILE A 333 12.98 -27.34 11.41
C ILE A 333 12.92 -26.16 10.43
N SER A 334 11.88 -26.09 9.61
CA SER A 334 11.71 -25.02 8.64
C SER A 334 11.14 -23.76 9.30
N PRO A 335 11.37 -22.58 8.70
CA PRO A 335 10.74 -21.33 9.13
C PRO A 335 9.20 -21.37 9.12
N ALA A 336 8.59 -22.20 8.27
CA ALA A 336 7.15 -22.34 8.16
C ALA A 336 6.52 -23.09 9.36
N SER A 337 7.34 -23.66 10.25
CA SER A 337 6.87 -24.22 11.53
C SER A 337 6.63 -23.15 12.60
N TRP A 338 6.81 -21.87 12.29
CA TRP A 338 6.65 -20.78 13.25
C TRP A 338 5.44 -19.91 12.88
N LEU A 339 4.44 -19.86 13.76
CA LEU A 339 3.30 -18.97 13.59
C LEU A 339 3.42 -17.79 14.55
N HIS A 340 3.43 -16.58 14.01
CA HIS A 340 3.55 -15.35 14.79
C HIS A 340 4.75 -15.35 15.74
N GLY A 341 5.81 -16.12 15.45
CA GLY A 341 7.02 -16.27 16.28
C GLY A 341 6.91 -17.27 17.43
N ASP A 342 5.84 -18.06 17.49
CA ASP A 342 5.73 -19.24 18.35
C ASP A 342 5.86 -20.51 17.50
N SER A 343 6.58 -21.52 18.01
CA SER A 343 6.79 -22.77 17.30
C SER A 343 5.52 -23.63 17.31
N LEU A 344 5.21 -24.26 16.18
CA LEU A 344 4.16 -25.26 16.08
C LEU A 344 4.65 -26.56 16.72
N THR A 345 3.80 -27.17 17.54
CA THR A 345 4.13 -28.42 18.22
C THR A 345 4.01 -29.61 17.27
N VAL A 346 4.77 -30.67 17.52
CA VAL A 346 4.72 -31.91 16.71
C VAL A 346 3.29 -32.47 16.63
N ASP A 347 2.56 -32.47 17.75
CA ASP A 347 1.17 -32.92 17.80
C ASP A 347 0.23 -32.09 16.92
N GLU A 348 0.45 -30.77 16.85
CA GLU A 348 -0.32 -29.90 15.95
C GLU A 348 -0.04 -30.27 14.50
N VAL A 349 1.24 -30.37 14.13
CA VAL A 349 1.67 -30.75 12.77
C VAL A 349 1.07 -32.07 12.34
N LEU A 350 1.18 -33.11 13.17
CA LEU A 350 0.63 -34.44 12.85
C LEU A 350 -0.90 -34.42 12.69
N ARG A 351 -1.63 -33.65 13.50
CA ARG A 351 -3.09 -33.49 13.35
C ARG A 351 -3.47 -32.79 12.04
N ALA A 352 -2.71 -31.78 11.61
CA ALA A 352 -2.98 -31.12 10.33
C ALA A 352 -2.63 -32.03 9.14
N VAL A 353 -1.55 -32.79 9.23
CA VAL A 353 -1.19 -33.81 8.22
C VAL A 353 -2.30 -34.85 8.07
N GLU A 354 -2.84 -35.35 9.19
CA GLU A 354 -3.97 -36.27 9.19
C GLU A 354 -5.24 -35.65 8.57
N TYR A 355 -5.54 -34.39 8.91
CA TYR A 355 -6.66 -33.67 8.30
C TYR A 355 -6.51 -33.53 6.78
N LEU A 356 -5.32 -33.17 6.29
CA LEU A 356 -5.06 -33.08 4.84
C LEU A 356 -5.25 -34.43 4.15
N ARG A 357 -4.89 -35.54 4.82
CA ARG A 357 -5.17 -36.90 4.34
C ARG A 357 -6.67 -37.18 4.29
N GLU A 358 -7.40 -36.93 5.37
CA GLU A 358 -8.85 -37.17 5.44
C GLU A 358 -9.63 -36.36 4.39
N LYS A 359 -9.15 -35.16 4.04
CA LYS A 359 -9.73 -34.33 2.98
C LYS A 359 -9.26 -34.69 1.57
N GLY A 360 -8.39 -35.68 1.43
CA GLY A 360 -7.88 -36.12 0.13
C GLY A 360 -6.93 -35.12 -0.54
N LEU A 361 -6.41 -34.14 0.21
CA LEU A 361 -5.44 -33.15 -0.27
C LEU A 361 -4.01 -33.71 -0.26
N ALA A 362 -3.74 -34.69 0.60
CA ALA A 362 -2.44 -35.33 0.69
C ALA A 362 -2.55 -36.85 0.85
N ALA A 363 -1.55 -37.56 0.37
CA ALA A 363 -1.24 -38.94 0.72
C ALA A 363 -0.09 -38.94 1.74
N ILE A 364 -0.15 -39.86 2.70
CA ILE A 364 0.90 -40.05 3.71
C ILE A 364 1.58 -41.38 3.43
N ASP A 365 2.91 -41.35 3.30
CA ASP A 365 3.75 -42.54 3.34
C ASP A 365 4.42 -42.63 4.71
N TYR A 366 4.16 -43.73 5.40
CA TYR A 366 4.85 -44.11 6.62
C TYR A 366 5.98 -45.04 6.18
N GLY A 367 7.16 -44.46 5.93
CA GLY A 367 8.26 -45.18 5.28
C GLY A 367 8.48 -46.57 5.88
N GLN A 368 8.74 -47.56 5.02
CA GLN A 368 8.94 -48.97 5.40
C GLN A 368 10.15 -49.11 6.34
N GLY A 369 9.93 -48.98 7.66
CA GLY A 369 10.92 -49.21 8.70
C GLY A 369 11.40 -47.99 9.51
N GLY A 370 10.78 -46.81 9.41
CA GLY A 370 11.16 -45.63 10.21
C GLY A 370 9.99 -44.76 10.69
N PRO A 371 10.20 -43.90 11.71
CA PRO A 371 9.18 -42.97 12.22
C PRO A 371 8.93 -41.75 11.32
N ALA A 372 9.62 -41.65 10.18
CA ALA A 372 9.53 -40.51 9.28
C ALA A 372 8.19 -40.54 8.52
N VAL A 373 7.40 -39.49 8.72
CA VAL A 373 6.15 -39.24 8.01
C VAL A 373 6.45 -38.38 6.78
N GLU A 374 6.21 -38.92 5.59
CA GLU A 374 6.32 -38.19 4.32
C GLU A 374 4.92 -37.85 3.79
N LEU A 375 4.68 -36.57 3.55
CA LEU A 375 3.46 -36.04 2.97
C LEU A 375 3.69 -35.80 1.47
N SER A 376 2.79 -36.30 0.62
CA SER A 376 2.77 -36.02 -0.83
C SER A 376 1.43 -35.42 -1.22
N LEU A 377 1.40 -34.29 -1.90
CA LEU A 377 0.14 -33.68 -2.34
C LEU A 377 -0.53 -34.55 -3.42
N THR A 378 -1.85 -34.67 -3.35
CA THR A 378 -2.66 -35.27 -4.41
C THR A 378 -2.92 -34.24 -5.52
N GLY A 379 -3.59 -34.62 -6.61
CA GLY A 379 -4.04 -33.65 -7.62
C GLY A 379 -4.86 -32.50 -7.01
N LEU A 380 -5.79 -32.82 -6.09
CA LEU A 380 -6.60 -31.82 -5.39
C LEU A 380 -5.74 -30.94 -4.45
N GLY A 381 -4.72 -31.50 -3.82
CA GLY A 381 -3.77 -30.74 -3.01
C GLY A 381 -2.92 -29.77 -3.84
N ILE A 382 -2.53 -30.18 -5.05
CA ILE A 382 -1.82 -29.32 -6.00
C ILE A 382 -2.74 -28.18 -6.45
N ASP A 383 -4.00 -28.46 -6.80
CA ASP A 383 -4.98 -27.42 -7.16
C ASP A 383 -5.23 -26.44 -6.01
N CYS A 384 -5.20 -26.90 -4.75
CA CYS A 384 -5.26 -26.02 -3.59
C CYS A 384 -4.00 -25.15 -3.45
N GLY A 385 -2.85 -25.67 -3.88
CA GLY A 385 -1.55 -25.04 -3.75
C GLY A 385 -1.17 -24.10 -4.90
N THR A 386 -1.94 -24.06 -5.99
CA THR A 386 -1.65 -23.21 -7.16
C THR A 386 -1.98 -21.73 -6.94
N ASP A 387 -2.82 -21.41 -5.96
CA ASP A 387 -3.16 -20.02 -5.64
C ASP A 387 -2.00 -19.31 -4.94
N ASP A 388 -1.89 -18.00 -5.19
CA ASP A 388 -0.82 -17.19 -4.60
C ASP A 388 -0.92 -17.09 -3.07
N ASP A 389 -2.14 -17.18 -2.54
CA ASP A 389 -2.42 -17.23 -1.11
C ASP A 389 -3.12 -18.55 -0.76
N VAL A 390 -2.31 -19.60 -0.58
CA VAL A 390 -2.80 -20.94 -0.20
C VAL A 390 -3.66 -20.82 1.07
N ASN A 391 -4.93 -21.16 0.95
CA ASN A 391 -5.87 -21.21 2.07
C ASN A 391 -6.76 -22.46 1.94
N VAL A 392 -6.36 -23.51 2.64
CA VAL A 392 -7.04 -24.82 2.59
C VAL A 392 -8.51 -24.71 2.98
N ARG A 393 -8.85 -23.87 3.95
CA ARG A 393 -10.24 -23.74 4.42
C ARG A 393 -11.13 -23.10 3.36
N ASN A 394 -10.68 -22.00 2.75
CA ASN A 394 -11.41 -21.31 1.70
C ASN A 394 -11.54 -22.21 0.47
N PHE A 395 -10.46 -22.88 0.09
CA PHE A 395 -10.47 -23.85 -1.00
C PHE A 395 -11.50 -24.95 -0.77
N MET A 396 -11.50 -25.58 0.41
CA MET A 396 -12.46 -26.64 0.75
C MET A 396 -13.91 -26.15 0.81
N SER A 397 -14.15 -24.89 1.20
CA SER A 397 -15.48 -24.30 1.22
C SER A 397 -16.05 -24.04 -0.17
N ASN A 398 -15.17 -23.89 -1.16
CA ASN A 398 -15.53 -23.65 -2.56
C ASN A 398 -15.66 -24.95 -3.38
N GLN A 399 -15.38 -26.11 -2.79
CA GLN A 399 -15.52 -27.40 -3.48
C GLN A 399 -16.99 -27.83 -3.57
N PRO A 400 -17.47 -28.24 -4.77
CA PRO A 400 -18.84 -28.70 -4.94
C PRO A 400 -19.11 -29.94 -4.06
N GLY A 401 -20.02 -29.78 -3.08
CA GLY A 401 -20.41 -30.84 -2.14
C GLY A 401 -19.95 -30.66 -0.70
N PHE A 402 -19.13 -29.65 -0.37
CA PHE A 402 -18.75 -29.30 1.00
C PHE A 402 -19.52 -28.08 1.51
N SER A 403 -20.59 -28.30 2.27
CA SER A 403 -21.28 -27.24 3.03
C SER A 403 -20.73 -27.20 4.46
N ILE A 404 -19.85 -26.24 4.74
CA ILE A 404 -19.59 -25.81 6.11
C ILE A 404 -20.50 -24.61 6.33
N GLY A 405 -21.39 -24.71 7.33
CA GLY A 405 -22.43 -23.73 7.61
C GLY A 405 -21.96 -22.29 7.49
N THR A 406 -22.78 -21.50 6.80
CA THR A 406 -22.61 -20.08 6.46
C THR A 406 -22.09 -19.29 7.67
N VAL A 407 -20.85 -18.81 7.59
CA VAL A 407 -20.33 -17.80 8.51
C VAL A 407 -20.68 -16.46 7.90
N ASN A 408 -21.71 -15.79 8.44
CA ASN A 408 -22.03 -14.42 8.07
C ASN A 408 -20.90 -13.50 8.54
N ASN A 409 -20.13 -12.98 7.58
CA ASN A 409 -19.12 -11.97 7.83
C ASN A 409 -19.82 -10.60 7.93
N TYR A 410 -20.21 -10.20 9.14
CA TYR A 410 -20.69 -8.85 9.40
C TYR A 410 -19.50 -7.94 9.70
N GLY A 411 -19.06 -7.17 8.71
CA GLY A 411 -18.11 -6.07 8.95
C GLY A 411 -17.23 -5.73 7.75
N GLY A 412 -17.67 -4.78 6.93
CA GLY A 412 -16.84 -4.14 5.91
C GLY A 412 -17.65 -3.28 4.98
N ALA A 413 -17.51 -1.95 5.09
CA ALA A 413 -18.16 -1.02 4.17
C ALA A 413 -17.58 -1.21 2.74
N PRO A 414 -18.41 -1.36 1.70
CA PRO A 414 -17.91 -1.48 0.33
C PRO A 414 -17.27 -0.16 -0.12
N GLN A 415 -15.97 -0.20 -0.42
CA GLN A 415 -15.24 0.92 -1.02
C GLN A 415 -15.69 1.13 -2.48
N ILE A 416 -16.37 2.25 -2.71
CA ILE A 416 -16.86 2.67 -4.03
C ILE A 416 -15.73 3.42 -4.75
N GLY A 417 -15.02 2.73 -5.64
CA GLY A 417 -14.04 3.30 -6.57
C GLY A 417 -14.52 3.17 -8.02
N MET A 418 -14.51 4.28 -8.75
CA MET A 418 -14.97 4.38 -10.14
C MET A 418 -13.93 3.79 -11.10
N ASN A 419 -13.81 2.45 -11.10
CA ASN A 419 -13.19 1.56 -12.12
C ASN A 419 -13.03 0.11 -11.62
N ASN A 420 -13.73 -0.30 -10.55
CA ASN A 420 -13.58 -1.65 -10.01
C ASN A 420 -14.73 -2.56 -10.48
N THR A 421 -14.48 -3.39 -11.50
CA THR A 421 -15.40 -4.46 -11.91
C THR A 421 -15.15 -5.68 -11.03
N GLN A 422 -15.58 -5.63 -9.77
CA GLN A 422 -15.59 -6.82 -8.93
C GLN A 422 -16.73 -7.74 -9.39
N HIS A 423 -16.37 -8.98 -9.75
CA HIS A 423 -17.30 -10.10 -9.91
C HIS A 423 -17.87 -10.45 -8.52
N ASN A 424 -18.79 -9.63 -8.02
CA ASN A 424 -19.61 -10.00 -6.87
C ASN A 424 -20.60 -11.06 -7.35
N THR A 425 -20.25 -12.33 -7.15
CA THR A 425 -21.20 -13.43 -7.19
C THR A 425 -22.17 -13.17 -6.06
N PHE A 426 -23.36 -12.64 -6.38
CA PHE A 426 -24.43 -12.41 -5.42
C PHE A 426 -24.72 -13.74 -4.70
N GLY A 427 -24.42 -13.80 -3.42
CA GLY A 427 -24.60 -14.98 -2.57
C GLY A 427 -26.05 -15.25 -2.16
N SER A 428 -27.01 -14.64 -2.83
CA SER A 428 -28.42 -14.74 -2.52
C SER A 428 -29.12 -15.58 -3.59
N SER A 429 -29.92 -16.56 -3.16
CA SER A 429 -30.54 -17.48 -4.12
C SER A 429 -31.59 -16.74 -4.96
N ALA A 430 -31.69 -17.07 -6.24
CA ALA A 430 -32.73 -16.54 -7.14
C ALA A 430 -34.15 -16.71 -6.55
N LYS A 431 -34.33 -17.74 -5.71
CA LYS A 431 -35.56 -18.03 -4.97
C LYS A 431 -35.91 -16.95 -3.96
N GLU A 432 -34.96 -16.48 -3.16
CA GLU A 432 -35.19 -15.45 -2.14
C GLU A 432 -35.52 -14.08 -2.79
N LEU A 433 -34.93 -13.78 -3.96
CA LEU A 433 -35.29 -12.60 -4.76
C LEU A 433 -36.73 -12.67 -5.27
N ALA A 434 -37.14 -13.83 -5.77
CA ALA A 434 -38.52 -14.05 -6.21
C ALA A 434 -39.50 -13.93 -5.04
N GLU A 435 -39.17 -14.48 -3.87
CA GLU A 435 -39.98 -14.35 -2.65
C GLU A 435 -40.14 -12.90 -2.20
N PHE A 436 -39.05 -12.11 -2.23
CA PHE A 436 -39.13 -10.68 -1.92
C PHE A 436 -40.01 -9.92 -2.91
N ALA A 437 -39.85 -10.16 -4.21
CA ALA A 437 -40.67 -9.51 -5.24
C ALA A 437 -42.17 -9.83 -5.04
N GLN A 438 -42.50 -11.08 -4.69
CA GLN A 438 -43.87 -11.50 -4.37
C GLN A 438 -44.42 -10.82 -3.11
N GLN A 439 -43.59 -10.63 -2.07
CA GLN A 439 -44.00 -9.87 -0.88
C GLN A 439 -44.33 -8.42 -1.21
N VAL A 440 -43.53 -7.77 -2.07
CA VAL A 440 -43.80 -6.40 -2.53
C VAL A 440 -45.10 -6.34 -3.34
N LEU A 441 -45.35 -7.29 -4.24
CA LEU A 441 -46.60 -7.38 -5.00
C LEU A 441 -47.82 -7.52 -4.08
N ALA A 442 -47.76 -8.43 -3.10
CA ALA A 442 -48.84 -8.63 -2.14
C ALA A 442 -49.11 -7.38 -1.30
N ALA A 443 -48.05 -6.72 -0.83
CA ALA A 443 -48.16 -5.52 0.00
C ALA A 443 -48.65 -4.29 -0.80
N ALA A 444 -48.28 -4.16 -2.07
CA ALA A 444 -48.67 -3.04 -2.93
C ALA A 444 -50.19 -2.92 -3.11
N HIS A 445 -50.96 -4.00 -2.89
CA HIS A 445 -52.43 -3.95 -2.86
C HIS A 445 -53.01 -3.46 -1.53
N THR A 446 -52.26 -3.56 -0.44
CA THR A 446 -52.70 -3.18 0.91
C THR A 446 -52.26 -1.79 1.33
N ILE A 447 -51.15 -1.27 0.78
CA ILE A 447 -50.61 0.04 1.10
C ILE A 447 -51.46 1.13 0.42
N ASP A 448 -51.70 2.24 1.11
CA ASP A 448 -52.40 3.41 0.57
C ASP A 448 -51.46 4.26 -0.29
N LEU A 449 -51.22 3.80 -1.52
CA LEU A 449 -50.40 4.50 -2.52
C LEU A 449 -51.29 5.24 -3.54
N PRO A 450 -50.86 6.44 -4.00
CA PRO A 450 -51.39 7.05 -5.22
C PRO A 450 -51.39 6.04 -6.37
N GLU A 451 -52.45 6.06 -7.19
CA GLU A 451 -52.67 5.05 -8.24
C GLU A 451 -51.49 4.93 -9.21
N ASP A 452 -50.89 6.06 -9.60
CA ASP A 452 -49.72 6.12 -10.47
C ASP A 452 -48.46 5.49 -9.86
N GLN A 453 -48.26 5.66 -8.55
CA GLN A 453 -47.14 5.04 -7.82
C GLN A 453 -47.37 3.55 -7.60
N ARG A 454 -48.61 3.15 -7.29
CA ARG A 454 -49.00 1.75 -7.15
C ARG A 454 -48.75 0.98 -8.45
N THR A 455 -49.15 1.54 -9.59
CA THR A 455 -48.91 0.90 -10.90
C THR A 455 -47.42 0.73 -11.19
N ARG A 456 -46.59 1.74 -10.89
CA ARG A 456 -45.13 1.64 -11.09
C ARG A 456 -44.48 0.60 -10.17
N LEU A 457 -44.83 0.60 -8.89
CA LEU A 457 -44.31 -0.38 -7.92
C LEU A 457 -44.68 -1.81 -8.33
N LEU A 458 -45.94 -2.05 -8.75
CA LEU A 458 -46.38 -3.34 -9.25
C LEU A 458 -45.60 -3.78 -10.49
N GLN A 459 -45.35 -2.85 -11.43
CA GLN A 459 -44.60 -3.15 -12.65
C GLN A 459 -43.13 -3.48 -12.37
N ASP A 460 -42.46 -2.72 -11.49
CA ASP A 460 -41.05 -2.96 -11.14
C ASP A 460 -40.89 -4.25 -10.31
N ALA A 461 -41.81 -4.52 -9.39
CA ALA A 461 -41.80 -5.76 -8.60
C ALA A 461 -42.09 -7.00 -9.46
N GLN A 462 -43.03 -6.93 -10.41
CA GLN A 462 -43.26 -8.02 -11.35
C GLN A 462 -42.04 -8.27 -12.25
N SER A 463 -41.42 -7.19 -12.75
CA SER A 463 -40.21 -7.30 -13.57
C SER A 463 -39.04 -7.93 -12.80
N LEU A 464 -38.95 -7.67 -11.49
CA LEU A 464 -37.96 -8.28 -10.61
C LEU A 464 -38.22 -9.78 -10.41
N ALA A 465 -39.49 -10.17 -10.19
CA ALA A 465 -39.89 -11.57 -10.08
C ALA A 465 -39.57 -12.36 -11.35
N ASP A 466 -39.97 -11.84 -12.52
CA ASP A 466 -39.73 -12.49 -13.82
C ASP A 466 -38.23 -12.69 -14.09
N GLN A 467 -37.40 -11.72 -13.70
CA GLN A 467 -35.95 -11.82 -13.83
C GLN A 467 -35.35 -12.84 -12.87
N ALA A 468 -35.83 -12.89 -11.64
CA ALA A 468 -35.39 -13.89 -10.65
C ALA A 468 -35.76 -15.31 -11.10
N GLU A 469 -36.90 -15.50 -11.77
CA GLU A 469 -37.36 -16.81 -12.25
C GLU A 469 -36.77 -17.23 -13.61
N SER A 470 -36.09 -16.33 -14.33
CA SER A 470 -35.59 -16.56 -15.70
C SER A 470 -34.52 -17.66 -15.86
N GLY A 471 -34.09 -18.33 -14.79
CA GLY A 471 -33.06 -19.37 -14.79
C GLY A 471 -31.63 -18.86 -14.99
N THR A 472 -31.48 -17.68 -15.64
CA THR A 472 -30.22 -16.95 -15.80
C THR A 472 -30.42 -15.47 -15.49
N PRO A 473 -30.62 -15.08 -14.22
CA PRO A 473 -30.84 -13.69 -13.84
C PRO A 473 -29.64 -12.82 -14.20
N GLU A 474 -29.87 -11.74 -14.94
CA GLU A 474 -28.82 -10.77 -15.29
C GLU A 474 -28.51 -9.86 -14.09
N PRO A 475 -27.30 -9.91 -13.49
CA PRO A 475 -27.03 -9.23 -12.22
C PRO A 475 -27.18 -7.69 -12.27
N GLY A 476 -26.85 -7.08 -13.42
CA GLY A 476 -27.00 -5.65 -13.62
C GLY A 476 -28.48 -5.24 -13.68
N ARG A 477 -29.33 -6.06 -14.29
CA ARG A 477 -30.75 -5.81 -14.43
C ARG A 477 -31.50 -6.00 -13.12
N VAL A 478 -31.17 -7.06 -12.37
CA VAL A 478 -31.70 -7.31 -11.02
C VAL A 478 -31.39 -6.12 -10.10
N ARG A 479 -30.14 -5.62 -10.09
CA ARG A 479 -29.77 -4.44 -9.30
C ARG A 479 -30.57 -3.20 -9.67
N GLN A 480 -30.72 -2.91 -10.95
CA GLN A 480 -31.50 -1.75 -11.40
C GLN A 480 -32.96 -1.83 -10.97
N LEU A 481 -33.58 -3.01 -11.10
CA LEU A 481 -34.97 -3.23 -10.68
C LEU A 481 -35.12 -3.12 -9.16
N MET A 482 -34.18 -3.67 -8.39
CA MET A 482 -34.20 -3.59 -6.93
C MET A 482 -34.09 -2.15 -6.43
N VAL A 483 -33.22 -1.33 -7.04
CA VAL A 483 -33.12 0.11 -6.73
C VAL A 483 -34.45 0.82 -7.01
N ARG A 484 -35.11 0.54 -8.13
CA ARG A 484 -36.41 1.16 -8.47
C ARG A 484 -37.53 0.77 -7.50
N VAL A 485 -37.60 -0.51 -7.11
CA VAL A 485 -38.56 -1.00 -6.11
C VAL A 485 -38.32 -0.29 -4.77
N ARG A 486 -37.06 -0.21 -4.32
CA ARG A 486 -36.71 0.49 -3.08
C ARG A 486 -37.03 1.97 -3.13
N ASP A 487 -36.70 2.66 -4.23
CA ASP A 487 -36.94 4.09 -4.36
C ASP A 487 -38.46 4.40 -4.35
N SER A 488 -39.26 3.53 -4.95
CA SER A 488 -40.73 3.61 -4.90
C SER A 488 -41.29 3.38 -3.48
N LEU A 489 -40.72 2.45 -2.72
CA LEU A 489 -41.07 2.20 -1.32
C LEU A 489 -40.64 3.37 -0.41
N THR A 490 -39.44 3.93 -0.62
CA THR A 490 -38.88 5.00 0.23
C THR A 490 -39.67 6.30 0.14
N GLN A 491 -40.25 6.58 -1.03
CA GLN A 491 -41.14 7.74 -1.21
C GLN A 491 -42.41 7.67 -0.35
N ASN A 492 -42.73 6.51 0.22
CA ASN A 492 -43.94 6.25 1.02
C ASN A 492 -43.63 5.63 2.39
N ALA A 493 -42.45 5.93 2.94
CA ALA A 493 -41.87 5.29 4.13
C ALA A 493 -42.65 5.50 5.46
N THR A 494 -43.80 6.17 5.48
CA THR A 494 -44.59 6.39 6.70
C THR A 494 -45.47 5.20 7.09
N ASP A 495 -45.62 4.20 6.23
CA ASP A 495 -46.38 2.97 6.49
C ASP A 495 -45.50 1.89 7.13
N ALA A 496 -45.97 1.24 8.20
CA ALA A 496 -45.25 0.19 8.91
C ALA A 496 -44.95 -1.03 8.02
N VAL A 497 -45.81 -1.34 7.05
CA VAL A 497 -45.61 -2.41 6.07
C VAL A 497 -44.48 -2.05 5.10
N VAL A 498 -44.42 -0.79 4.68
CA VAL A 498 -43.35 -0.26 3.82
C VAL A 498 -42.00 -0.29 4.55
N GLN A 499 -41.97 0.04 5.84
CA GLN A 499 -40.76 -0.07 6.66
C GLN A 499 -40.24 -1.51 6.78
N GLY A 500 -41.15 -2.49 6.93
CA GLY A 500 -40.79 -3.92 6.91
C GLY A 500 -40.15 -4.34 5.58
N LEU A 501 -40.69 -3.89 4.46
CA LEU A 501 -40.15 -4.17 3.12
C LEU A 501 -38.83 -3.44 2.85
N LEU A 502 -38.65 -2.22 3.36
CA LEU A 502 -37.40 -1.46 3.24
C LEU A 502 -36.28 -2.15 4.04
N ASN A 503 -36.57 -2.66 5.23
CA ASN A 503 -35.61 -3.45 6.01
C ASN A 503 -35.27 -4.77 5.31
N ALA A 504 -36.26 -5.43 4.69
CA ALA A 504 -36.01 -6.62 3.88
C ALA A 504 -35.10 -6.29 2.69
N ALA A 505 -35.35 -5.18 1.98
CA ALA A 505 -34.56 -4.68 0.84
C ALA A 505 -33.13 -4.28 1.21
N GLN A 506 -32.88 -3.80 2.43
CA GLN A 506 -31.54 -3.45 2.92
C GLN A 506 -30.60 -4.65 3.02
N ASN A 507 -31.12 -5.87 3.16
CA ASN A 507 -30.30 -7.08 3.21
C ASN A 507 -29.74 -7.50 1.82
N TRP A 508 -30.09 -6.77 0.75
CA TRP A 508 -29.78 -7.10 -0.64
C TRP A 508 -28.84 -6.12 -1.35
N LEU A 509 -28.47 -5.02 -0.67
CA LEU A 509 -27.57 -3.97 -1.15
C LEU A 509 -26.35 -3.91 -0.24
#